data_AF-A0A645JJN9-F1
#
_entry.id   AF-A0A645JJN9-F1
#
_cell.length_a   1.000
_cell.length_b   1.000
_cell.length_c   1.000
_cell.angle_alpha   90.00
_cell.angle_beta   90.00
_cell.angle_gamma   90.00
#
_symmetry.space_group_name_H-M   'P 1'
#
loop_
_entity.id
_entity.type
_entity.pdbx_description
1 polymer ?
#
loop_
_entity_poly.entity_id
_entity_poly.type
_entity_poly.pdbx_seq_one_letter_code
_entity_poly.pdbx_strand_id
1 'polypeptide(L)' 'MKVVFDEIQDKVQIVGRVPDEGYTYDDSTAVIDGLWVGLPIDEDNEYDLTQERLEKWVESLKQEFV' A
#
# COMPACT_ATOMS: atom_id res chain seq x y z
N MET A 1 -3.16 -6.96 -5.91
CA MET A 1 -3.39 -6.48 -4.53
C MET A 1 -4.87 -6.55 -4.13
N LYS A 2 -5.78 -5.91 -4.88
CA LYS A 2 -7.23 -5.89 -4.58
C LYS A 2 -7.88 -7.25 -4.41
N VAL A 3 -7.59 -8.23 -5.27
CA VAL A 3 -8.19 -9.58 -5.20
C VAL A 3 -7.93 -10.24 -3.84
N VAL A 4 -6.70 -10.16 -3.32
CA VAL A 4 -6.37 -10.74 -2.01
C VAL A 4 -7.01 -9.95 -0.88
N PHE A 5 -7.00 -8.62 -0.97
CA PHE A 5 -7.65 -7.75 0.01
C PHE A 5 -9.15 -8.07 0.15
N ASP A 6 -9.85 -8.22 -0.98
CA ASP A 6 -11.29 -8.48 -1.01
C ASP A 6 -11.68 -9.78 -0.33
N GLU A 7 -10.85 -10.81 -0.49
CA GLU A 7 -11.09 -12.14 0.06
C GLU A 7 -10.89 -12.23 1.58
N ILE A 8 -10.16 -11.27 2.18
CA ILE A 8 -9.73 -11.37 3.58
C ILE A 8 -10.16 -10.19 4.46
N GLN A 9 -10.55 -9.05 3.90
CA GLN A 9 -10.84 -7.81 4.65
C GLN A 9 -11.90 -7.96 5.75
N ASP A 10 -12.82 -8.92 5.60
CA ASP A 10 -13.88 -9.21 6.56
C ASP A 10 -13.49 -10.28 7.61
N LYS A 11 -12.32 -10.92 7.43
CA LYS A 11 -11.85 -12.06 8.23
C LYS A 11 -10.66 -11.70 9.11
N VAL A 12 -9.92 -10.64 8.78
CA VAL A 12 -8.72 -10.21 9.48
C VAL A 12 -8.67 -8.70 9.66
N GLN A 13 -7.88 -8.24 10.62
CA GLN A 13 -7.47 -6.85 10.67
C GLN A 13 -6.37 -6.61 9.64
N ILE A 14 -6.62 -5.76 8.66
CA ILE A 14 -5.62 -5.34 7.66
C ILE A 14 -4.95 -4.07 8.16
N VAL A 15 -3.62 -4.06 8.16
CA VAL A 15 -2.76 -2.92 8.52
C VAL A 15 -1.83 -2.58 7.35
N GLY A 16 -1.17 -1.42 7.41
CA GLY A 16 -0.21 -1.02 6.37
C GLY A 16 -0.82 -0.37 5.12
N ARG A 17 -1.96 0.31 5.25
CA ARG A 17 -2.50 1.16 4.18
C ARG A 17 -1.60 2.39 3.97
N VAL A 18 -1.57 2.91 2.76
CA VAL A 18 -0.70 4.05 2.38
C VAL A 18 -1.52 5.12 1.65
N PRO A 19 -1.32 6.43 1.91
CA PRO A 19 -1.90 7.50 1.10
C PRO A 19 -1.63 7.32 -0.39
N ASP A 20 -2.59 7.67 -1.24
CA ASP A 20 -2.42 7.63 -2.70
C ASP A 20 -1.65 8.82 -3.27
N GLU A 21 -1.37 9.81 -2.42
CA GLU A 21 -0.54 10.97 -2.68
C GLU A 21 0.89 10.57 -3.09
N GLY A 22 1.41 11.18 -4.16
CA GLY A 22 2.76 10.91 -4.64
C GLY A 22 2.89 9.69 -5.57
N TYR A 23 1.76 9.16 -6.05
CA TYR A 23 1.70 8.13 -7.10
C TYR A 23 1.03 8.70 -8.35
N THR A 24 1.51 8.30 -9.53
CA THR A 24 0.86 8.62 -10.81
C THR A 24 0.09 7.41 -11.32
N TYR A 25 -1.24 7.50 -11.36
CA TYR A 25 -2.11 6.44 -11.84
C TYR A 25 -3.45 7.01 -12.35
N ASP A 26 -4.12 6.32 -13.27
CA ASP A 26 -5.42 6.76 -13.80
C ASP A 26 -6.58 6.32 -12.90
N ASP A 27 -6.70 5.01 -12.66
CA ASP A 27 -7.66 4.41 -11.74
C ASP A 27 -7.05 3.12 -11.16
N SER A 28 -7.39 2.82 -9.91
CA SER A 28 -6.91 1.63 -9.25
C SER A 28 -7.94 1.08 -8.29
N THR A 29 -8.36 -0.16 -8.54
CA THR A 29 -9.22 -0.90 -7.61
C THR A 29 -8.55 -1.16 -6.26
N ALA A 30 -7.22 -1.00 -6.15
CA ALA A 30 -6.48 -1.14 -4.91
C ALA A 30 -6.44 0.15 -4.07
N VAL A 31 -7.10 1.23 -4.52
CA VAL A 31 -7.31 2.46 -3.75
C VAL A 31 -8.76 2.50 -3.25
N ILE A 32 -8.92 2.69 -1.94
CA ILE A 32 -10.24 2.82 -1.28
C ILE A 32 -10.13 4.02 -0.35
N ASP A 33 -11.04 4.99 -0.47
CA ASP A 33 -11.07 6.21 0.34
C ASP A 33 -9.73 6.99 0.35
N GLY A 34 -9.06 7.10 -0.82
CA GLY A 34 -7.77 7.80 -0.95
C GLY A 34 -6.58 7.06 -0.33
N LEU A 35 -6.74 5.77 -0.03
CA LEU A 35 -5.68 4.94 0.55
C LEU A 35 -5.48 3.67 -0.27
N TRP A 36 -4.24 3.40 -0.66
CA TRP A 36 -3.83 2.09 -1.10
C TRP A 36 -4.05 1.06 0.01
N VAL A 37 -4.60 -0.10 -0.36
CA VAL A 37 -4.86 -1.21 0.58
C VAL A 37 -3.59 -1.93 1.06
N GLY A 38 -2.42 -1.55 0.53
CA GLY A 38 -1.07 -2.00 0.88
C GLY A 38 -0.06 -1.14 0.12
N LEU A 39 1.25 -1.36 0.28
CA LEU A 39 2.27 -0.55 -0.39
C LEU A 39 2.34 -0.84 -1.91
N PRO A 40 1.99 0.10 -2.80
CA PRO A 40 2.29 -0.04 -4.22
C PRO A 40 3.77 0.23 -4.50
N ILE A 41 4.36 -0.61 -5.35
CA ILE A 41 5.74 -0.50 -5.85
C ILE A 41 5.69 -0.65 -7.38
N ASP A 42 6.45 0.19 -8.07
CA ASP A 42 6.57 0.21 -9.53
C ASP A 42 8.06 0.22 -9.91
N GLU A 43 8.58 -0.96 -10.24
CA GLU A 43 9.98 -1.16 -10.66
C GLU A 43 10.22 -0.79 -12.14
N ASP A 44 9.17 -0.56 -12.93
CA ASP A 44 9.31 -0.23 -14.34
C ASP A 44 9.42 1.30 -14.54
N ASN A 45 8.69 2.08 -13.75
CA ASN A 45 8.62 3.54 -13.90
C ASN A 45 9.24 4.34 -12.73
N GLU A 46 9.26 3.79 -11.51
CA GLU A 46 9.63 4.49 -10.27
C GLU A 46 10.60 3.67 -9.39
N TYR A 47 11.48 2.87 -10.02
CA TYR A 47 12.39 1.94 -9.35
C TYR A 47 13.31 2.61 -8.31
N ASP A 48 13.66 3.88 -8.51
CA ASP A 48 14.51 4.66 -7.62
C ASP A 48 13.80 5.04 -6.31
N LEU A 49 12.47 5.01 -6.28
CA LEU A 49 11.66 5.28 -5.10
C LEU A 49 11.39 4.03 -4.24
N THR A 50 11.67 2.83 -4.75
CA THR A 50 11.31 1.57 -4.07
C THR A 50 11.94 1.45 -2.69
N GLN A 51 13.25 1.70 -2.57
CA GLN A 51 13.95 1.58 -1.29
C GLN A 51 13.36 2.53 -0.24
N GLU A 52 13.14 3.79 -0.62
CA GLU A 52 12.58 4.81 0.28
C GLU A 52 11.15 4.45 0.71
N ARG A 53 10.32 3.97 -0.23
CA ARG A 53 8.94 3.54 0.02
C ARG A 53 8.88 2.35 0.99
N LEU A 54 9.76 1.36 0.80
CA LEU A 54 9.86 0.21 1.70
C LEU A 54 10.26 0.62 3.11
N GLU A 55 11.28 1.46 3.27
CA GLU A 55 11.74 1.92 4.58
C GLU A 55 10.64 2.66 5.35
N LYS A 56 9.95 3.60 4.69
CA LYS A 56 8.82 4.34 5.27
C LYS A 56 7.68 3.42 5.68
N TRP A 57 7.31 2.48 4.81
CA TRP A 57 6.21 1.56 5.08
C TRP A 57 6.53 0.61 6.22
N VAL A 58 7.72 0.01 6.25
CA VAL A 58 8.16 -0.85 7.35
C VAL A 58 8.17 -0.10 8.68
N GLU A 59 8.61 1.16 8.70
CA GLU A 59 8.58 1.97 9.92
C GLU A 59 7.16 2.22 10.41
N SER A 60 6.20 2.46 9.50
CA SER A 60 4.79 2.57 9.87
C SER A 60 4.24 1.25 10.44
N LEU A 61 4.57 0.11 9.82
CA LEU A 61 4.10 -1.20 10.27
C LEU A 61 4.58 -1.56 11.67
N LYS A 62 5.80 -1.19 12.06
CA LYS A 62 6.29 -1.48 13.43
C LYS A 62 5.38 -0.91 14.52
N GLN A 63 4.65 0.17 14.24
CA GLN A 63 3.73 0.79 15.19
C GLN A 63 2.41 0.02 15.32
N GLU A 64 2.10 -0.84 14.34
CA GLU A 64 0.88 -1.65 14.29
C GLU A 64 1.05 -3.02 15.00
N PHE A 65 2.29 -3.52 15.11
CA PHE A 65 2.61 -4.84 15.67
C PHE A 65 3.28 -4.75 17.05
N VAL A 66 2.63 -4.05 17.99
CA VAL A 66 3.09 -3.93 19.39
C VAL A 66 2.84 -5.21 20.19
#